data_AF-A0ABD5F0H8-F1
#
_entry.id   AF-A0ABD5F0H8-F1
#
_cell.length_a   1.000
_cell.length_b   1.000
_cell.length_c   1.000
_cell.angle_alpha   90.00
_cell.angle_beta   90.00
_cell.angle_gamma   90.00
#
_symmetry.space_group_name_H-M   'P 1'
#
loop_
_entity.id
_entity.type
_entity.pdbx_description
1 polymer ?
#
loop_
_entity_poly.entity_id
_entity_poly.type
_entity_poly.pdbx_seq_one_letter_code
_entity_poly.pdbx_strand_id
1 'polypeptide(L)'
;MALPSPNLDDRRFQQLVDEAKRYVRRRAPEWTDHNVSDPGVTLIETFAYLVDQLLYRLNRVPDKNYTAFLDLLGIRLFPPAAASADVDFWLSAPQPDTVTLAPGTEVTTVGGDAEEAVVFATTGELRIVPSELMRLVTAFRTGEQTDRTGELAEGGDVPAFQAAPQPGDALLFGLPTAVPRCVVAVRLDSRVEGIGVDPRQPPLVWEAWDGGGWQRCESGEDSTGGLNRPGEIVLYVPAGHTASVIGGTRAGWLRCRVTEAQPGQPFYSESPTVREAAVFTVGGTMTVEHAETESDVPLGVSEGVAGQTFRLARPPVLLDGEPPVVEVSSADGWQRWDLVEHFGRSGPADRHVRIDATTGEFTFPPALREPDGTLRLCGAVPAKGARIRVARYRTGGGPAGNVARGAISVLRSSVPYIARVDNREEASGGVAGETVENAKLRAPQALRIQERAVTAEDYEIIAGQAAPSLRRVRCMPAADEAGAVRVLVVPDAVA
;
A
#
# COMPACT_ATOMS: atom_id res chain seq x y z
N MET A 1 1.03 33.09 -5.46
CA MET A 1 0.82 33.86 -4.22
C MET A 1 -0.68 33.85 -3.96
N ALA A 2 -1.16 33.06 -3.00
CA ALA A 2 -2.58 33.10 -2.63
C ALA A 2 -2.87 34.48 -2.04
N LEU A 3 -3.87 35.18 -2.57
CA LEU A 3 -4.36 36.40 -1.94
C LEU A 3 -4.88 36.01 -0.55
N PRO A 4 -4.47 36.67 0.54
CA PRO A 4 -4.97 36.34 1.88
C PRO A 4 -6.49 36.48 1.89
N SER A 5 -7.19 35.56 2.54
CA SER A 5 -8.64 35.65 2.71
C SER A 5 -8.98 37.02 3.31
N PRO A 6 -9.75 37.86 2.60
CA PRO A 6 -10.00 39.21 3.06
C PRO A 6 -10.91 39.16 4.29
N ASN A 7 -10.59 39.95 5.31
CA ASN A 7 -11.59 40.32 6.31
C ASN A 7 -12.62 41.20 5.62
N LEU A 8 -13.88 40.75 5.60
CA LEU A 8 -14.99 41.51 5.03
C LEU A 8 -15.28 42.77 5.83
N ASP A 9 -14.99 42.75 7.13
CA ASP A 9 -15.03 43.89 8.03
C ASP A 9 -13.88 43.77 9.06
N ASP A 10 -12.99 44.75 9.10
CA ASP A 10 -11.80 44.77 9.95
C ASP A 10 -11.96 45.62 11.21
N ARG A 11 -13.17 46.13 11.48
CA ARG A 11 -13.46 46.90 12.69
C ARG A 11 -13.33 46.02 13.92
N ARG A 12 -12.53 46.50 14.87
CA ARG A 12 -12.34 45.90 16.20
C ARG A 12 -13.29 46.52 17.21
N PHE A 13 -13.60 45.79 18.28
CA PHE A 13 -14.36 46.26 19.43
C PHE A 13 -14.17 47.76 19.77
N GLN A 14 -12.94 48.22 19.99
CA GLN A 14 -12.69 49.61 20.39
C GLN A 14 -13.12 50.62 19.30
N GLN A 15 -12.94 50.28 18.03
CA GLN A 15 -13.36 51.15 16.92
C GLN A 15 -14.89 51.26 16.85
N LEU A 16 -15.60 50.17 17.15
CA LEU A 16 -17.07 50.15 17.25
C LEU A 16 -17.55 51.03 18.42
N VAL A 17 -16.91 50.92 19.60
CA VAL A 17 -17.20 51.77 20.77
C VAL A 17 -16.95 53.25 20.44
N ASP A 18 -15.81 53.57 19.83
CA ASP A 18 -15.43 54.95 19.51
C ASP A 18 -16.33 55.55 18.42
N GLU A 19 -16.80 54.74 17.47
CA GLU A 19 -17.76 55.14 16.45
C GLU A 19 -19.14 55.43 17.06
N ALA A 20 -19.62 54.55 17.93
CA ALA A 20 -20.88 54.75 18.66
C ALA A 20 -20.83 55.99 19.56
N LYS A 21 -19.76 56.20 20.32
CA LYS A 21 -19.55 57.42 21.12
C LYS A 21 -19.51 58.68 20.23
N ARG A 22 -18.87 58.63 19.06
CA ARG A 22 -18.92 59.73 18.07
C ARG A 22 -20.33 59.97 17.54
N TYR A 23 -21.11 58.92 17.32
CA TYR A 23 -22.48 59.01 16.85
C TYR A 23 -23.39 59.69 17.89
N VAL A 24 -23.29 59.27 19.15
CA VAL A 24 -24.01 59.87 20.29
C VAL A 24 -23.74 61.36 20.40
N ARG A 25 -22.47 61.79 20.42
CA ARG A 25 -22.09 63.21 20.54
C ARG A 25 -22.71 64.12 19.48
N ARG A 26 -23.00 63.60 18.29
CA ARG A 26 -23.63 64.38 17.21
C ARG A 26 -25.15 64.41 17.29
N ARG A 27 -25.76 63.38 17.87
CA ARG A 27 -27.20 63.12 17.74
C ARG A 27 -27.98 63.29 19.05
N ALA A 28 -27.29 63.23 20.18
CA ALA A 28 -27.79 63.50 21.51
C ALA A 28 -26.75 64.35 22.28
N PRO A 29 -26.51 65.62 21.86
CA PRO A 29 -25.54 66.50 22.52
C PRO A 29 -25.87 66.80 24.00
N GLU A 30 -27.12 66.57 24.41
CA GLU A 30 -27.59 66.64 25.80
C GLU A 30 -27.03 65.53 26.71
N TRP A 31 -26.56 64.41 26.13
CA TRP A 31 -25.90 63.34 26.88
C TRP A 31 -24.41 63.70 27.06
N THR A 32 -24.04 64.13 28.26
CA THR A 32 -22.72 64.71 28.56
C THR A 32 -21.78 63.80 29.35
N ASP A 33 -22.32 62.80 30.07
CA ASP A 33 -21.49 61.80 30.74
C ASP A 33 -21.04 60.74 29.73
N HIS A 34 -19.73 60.52 29.62
CA HIS A 34 -19.12 59.56 28.70
C HIS A 34 -18.08 58.69 29.40
N ASN A 35 -18.12 58.66 30.73
CA ASN A 35 -17.24 57.85 31.54
C ASN A 35 -17.58 56.36 31.40
N VAL A 36 -16.61 55.49 31.74
CA VAL A 36 -16.81 54.03 31.70
C VAL A 36 -17.94 53.57 32.63
N SER A 37 -18.19 54.32 33.71
CA SER A 37 -19.25 54.05 34.69
C SER A 37 -20.66 54.42 34.22
N ASP A 38 -20.79 55.12 33.09
CA ASP A 38 -22.10 55.49 32.55
C ASP A 38 -22.82 54.25 32.01
N PRO A 39 -24.04 53.91 32.50
CA PRO A 39 -24.83 52.80 31.98
C PRO A 39 -25.04 52.83 30.47
N GLY A 40 -25.12 54.02 29.86
CA GLY A 40 -25.24 54.16 28.41
C GLY A 40 -23.95 53.77 27.68
N VAL A 41 -22.78 54.03 28.25
CA VAL A 41 -21.49 53.55 27.74
C VAL A 41 -21.39 52.03 27.90
N THR A 42 -21.86 51.46 29.01
CA THR A 42 -21.93 50.00 29.19
C THR A 42 -22.82 49.33 28.13
N LEU A 43 -23.95 49.96 27.77
CA LEU A 43 -24.79 49.47 26.66
C LEU A 43 -24.06 49.55 25.32
N ILE A 44 -23.36 50.66 25.04
CA ILE A 44 -22.53 50.79 23.83
C ILE A 44 -21.49 49.67 23.76
N GLU A 45 -20.77 49.40 24.85
CA GLU A 45 -19.78 48.33 24.92
C GLU A 45 -20.43 46.95 24.73
N THR A 46 -21.59 46.71 25.33
CA THR A 46 -22.34 45.45 25.14
C THR A 46 -22.73 45.25 23.68
N PHE A 47 -23.28 46.27 23.02
CA PHE A 47 -23.62 46.19 21.60
C PHE A 47 -22.38 46.08 20.70
N ALA A 48 -21.31 46.80 21.02
CA ALA A 48 -20.04 46.67 20.31
C ALA A 48 -19.49 45.24 20.40
N TYR A 49 -19.60 44.60 21.57
CA TYR A 49 -19.23 43.19 21.73
C TYR A 49 -20.11 42.24 20.90
N LEU A 50 -21.45 42.44 20.88
CA LEU A 50 -22.34 41.64 20.04
C LEU A 50 -22.03 41.79 18.56
N VAL A 51 -21.72 43.02 18.11
CA VAL A 51 -21.31 43.28 16.72
C VAL A 51 -19.95 42.66 16.43
N ASP A 52 -18.96 42.77 17.31
CA ASP A 52 -17.64 42.15 17.17
C ASP A 52 -17.73 40.62 16.99
N GLN A 53 -18.63 39.96 17.74
CA GLN A 53 -18.94 38.53 17.54
C GLN A 53 -19.58 38.23 16.17
N LEU A 54 -20.44 39.12 15.66
CA LEU A 54 -21.00 38.99 14.31
C LEU A 54 -19.92 39.21 13.24
N LEU A 55 -19.02 40.18 13.40
CA LEU A 55 -17.90 40.43 12.49
C LEU A 55 -16.95 39.24 12.45
N TYR A 56 -16.65 38.63 13.60
CA TYR A 56 -15.88 37.39 13.67
C TYR A 56 -16.51 36.27 12.82
N ARG A 57 -17.84 36.08 12.90
CA ARG A 57 -18.55 35.08 12.08
C ARG A 57 -18.57 35.46 10.60
N LEU A 58 -18.77 36.74 10.29
CA LEU A 58 -18.78 37.25 8.91
C LEU A 58 -17.43 37.03 8.22
N ASN A 59 -16.32 37.26 8.93
CA ASN A 59 -14.98 37.06 8.40
C ASN A 59 -14.61 35.58 8.14
N ARG A 60 -15.43 34.62 8.62
CA ARG A 60 -15.29 33.19 8.27
C ARG A 60 -16.06 32.78 7.01
N VAL A 61 -16.90 33.67 6.47
CA VAL A 61 -17.71 33.40 5.26
C VAL A 61 -16.84 33.17 4.02
N PRO A 62 -15.79 33.96 3.73
CA PRO A 62 -14.94 33.74 2.55
C PRO A 62 -14.35 32.33 2.49
N ASP A 63 -13.80 31.83 3.60
CA ASP A 63 -13.20 30.49 3.66
C ASP A 63 -14.25 29.37 3.52
N LYS A 64 -15.43 29.57 4.12
CA LYS A 64 -16.56 28.63 3.97
C LYS A 64 -17.03 28.58 2.52
N ASN A 65 -17.15 29.73 1.87
CA ASN A 65 -17.54 29.82 0.46
C ASN A 65 -16.49 29.17 -0.44
N TYR A 66 -15.19 29.41 -0.19
CA TYR A 66 -14.11 28.79 -0.95
C TYR A 66 -14.22 27.26 -0.91
N THR A 67 -14.41 26.69 0.29
CA THR A 67 -14.58 25.24 0.47
C THR A 67 -15.84 24.72 -0.23
N ALA A 68 -16.96 25.44 -0.14
CA ALA A 68 -18.20 25.08 -0.84
C ALA A 68 -18.05 25.14 -2.37
N PHE A 69 -17.28 26.08 -2.90
CA PHE A 69 -16.98 26.13 -4.34
C PHE A 69 -16.09 24.97 -4.77
N LEU A 70 -15.11 24.58 -3.95
CA LEU A 70 -14.29 23.39 -4.24
C LEU A 70 -15.16 22.13 -4.32
N ASP A 71 -16.06 21.94 -3.35
CA ASP A 71 -17.00 20.83 -3.34
C ASP A 71 -17.94 20.85 -4.56
N LEU A 72 -18.47 22.03 -4.91
CA LEU A 72 -19.30 22.21 -6.11
C LEU A 72 -18.54 21.87 -7.41
N LEU A 73 -17.24 22.15 -7.45
CA LEU A 73 -16.36 21.80 -8.56
C LEU A 73 -15.94 20.32 -8.56
N GLY A 74 -16.39 19.54 -7.57
CA GLY A 74 -16.08 18.12 -7.44
C GLY A 74 -14.68 17.83 -6.89
N ILE A 75 -14.00 18.84 -6.33
CA ILE A 75 -12.70 18.63 -5.67
C ILE A 75 -12.93 17.86 -4.36
N ARG A 76 -12.42 16.63 -4.31
CA ARG A 76 -12.46 15.77 -3.13
C ARG A 76 -11.10 15.72 -2.45
N LEU A 77 -11.10 15.48 -1.15
CA LEU A 77 -9.88 15.20 -0.38
C LEU A 77 -9.36 13.80 -0.74
N PHE A 78 -8.04 13.68 -0.91
CA PHE A 78 -7.45 12.35 -1.03
C PHE A 78 -7.55 11.59 0.30
N PRO A 79 -8.03 10.33 0.29
CA PRO A 79 -8.07 9.50 1.49
C PRO A 79 -6.64 9.15 1.96
N PRO A 80 -6.47 8.68 3.21
CA PRO A 80 -5.18 8.13 3.62
C PRO A 80 -4.80 6.89 2.80
N ALA A 81 -3.51 6.56 2.85
CA ALA A 81 -2.94 5.32 2.33
C ALA A 81 -2.33 4.51 3.49
N ALA A 82 -2.37 3.19 3.40
CA ALA A 82 -1.77 2.29 4.37
C ALA A 82 -0.29 2.05 4.08
N ALA A 83 0.49 1.93 5.15
CA ALA A 83 1.84 1.41 5.04
C ALA A 83 1.79 -0.10 4.80
N SER A 84 2.73 -0.61 4.01
CA SER A 84 2.88 -2.03 3.71
C SER A 84 4.30 -2.51 3.97
N ALA A 85 4.44 -3.76 4.37
CA ALA A 85 5.72 -4.45 4.52
C ALA A 85 5.57 -5.93 4.21
N ASP A 86 6.65 -6.59 3.81
CA ASP A 86 6.74 -8.05 3.84
C ASP A 86 7.21 -8.50 5.23
N VAL A 87 6.44 -9.42 5.83
CA VAL A 87 6.73 -10.02 7.13
C VAL A 87 6.99 -11.50 6.95
N ASP A 88 8.07 -11.98 7.57
CA ASP A 88 8.39 -13.39 7.63
C ASP A 88 7.78 -14.03 8.87
N PHE A 89 7.15 -15.18 8.67
CA PHE A 89 6.53 -15.99 9.70
C PHE A 89 7.36 -17.27 9.86
N TRP A 90 8.10 -17.37 10.96
CA TRP A 90 9.01 -18.48 11.22
C TRP A 90 8.31 -19.61 11.96
N LEU A 91 8.46 -20.82 11.46
CA LEU A 91 8.01 -22.03 12.13
C LEU A 91 8.90 -22.33 13.34
N SER A 92 8.29 -22.86 14.40
CA SER A 92 8.96 -23.43 15.57
C SER A 92 9.85 -24.62 15.23
N ALA A 93 9.45 -25.39 14.21
CA ALA A 93 10.19 -26.48 13.59
C ALA A 93 9.56 -26.79 12.21
N PRO A 94 10.28 -27.43 11.28
CA PRO A 94 9.68 -27.94 10.05
C PRO A 94 8.46 -28.81 10.35
N GLN A 95 7.36 -28.57 9.63
CA GLN A 95 6.09 -29.25 9.84
C GLN A 95 5.88 -30.35 8.77
N PRO A 96 5.15 -31.43 9.09
CA PRO A 96 4.78 -32.45 8.11
C PRO A 96 3.62 -32.01 7.20
N ASP A 97 2.78 -31.09 7.69
CA ASP A 97 1.58 -30.59 7.01
C ASP A 97 1.71 -29.09 6.68
N THR A 98 0.91 -28.62 5.71
CA THR A 98 0.86 -27.20 5.35
C THR A 98 0.28 -26.36 6.49
N VAL A 99 1.04 -25.35 6.92
CA VAL A 99 0.55 -24.34 7.88
C VAL A 99 -0.04 -23.17 7.10
N THR A 100 -1.31 -22.85 7.36
CA THR A 100 -2.04 -21.79 6.65
C THR A 100 -2.30 -20.60 7.57
N LEU A 101 -1.97 -19.40 7.11
CA LEU A 101 -2.36 -18.14 7.72
C LEU A 101 -3.49 -17.54 6.88
N ALA A 102 -4.61 -17.24 7.53
CA ALA A 102 -5.74 -16.60 6.88
C ALA A 102 -5.42 -15.13 6.52
N PRO A 103 -6.08 -14.55 5.51
CA PRO A 103 -6.09 -13.09 5.36
C PRO A 103 -6.65 -12.44 6.62
N GLY A 104 -6.10 -11.28 7.01
CA GLY A 104 -6.46 -10.60 8.25
C GLY A 104 -5.74 -11.12 9.49
N THR A 105 -4.74 -12.01 9.35
CA THR A 105 -3.87 -12.41 10.47
C THR A 105 -3.09 -11.20 10.96
N GLU A 106 -3.19 -10.87 12.24
CA GLU A 106 -2.64 -9.65 12.82
C GLU A 106 -1.24 -9.84 13.39
N VAL A 107 -0.33 -8.94 13.00
CA VAL A 107 1.01 -8.75 13.57
C VAL A 107 1.17 -7.30 14.02
N THR A 108 2.06 -7.04 14.97
CA THR A 108 2.18 -5.73 15.61
C THR A 108 3.62 -5.37 15.92
N THR A 109 3.86 -4.07 16.13
CA THR A 109 5.06 -3.61 16.82
C THR A 109 4.99 -3.96 18.31
N VAL A 110 6.14 -3.92 18.99
CA VAL A 110 6.15 -4.01 20.47
C VAL A 110 5.49 -2.74 21.03
N GLY A 111 4.33 -2.89 21.67
CA GLY A 111 3.71 -1.80 22.43
C GLY A 111 4.51 -1.45 23.69
N GLY A 112 4.61 -0.16 24.00
CA GLY A 112 5.19 0.32 25.26
C GLY A 112 4.14 0.93 26.18
N ASP A 113 4.50 1.26 27.41
CA ASP A 113 3.59 1.90 28.38
C ASP A 113 3.04 3.27 27.90
N ALA A 114 3.69 3.90 26.92
CA ALA A 114 3.34 5.22 26.37
C ALA A 114 2.99 5.22 24.88
N GLU A 115 3.28 4.15 24.13
CA GLU A 115 3.02 4.06 22.68
C GLU A 115 2.16 2.83 22.38
N GLU A 116 1.00 3.07 21.76
CA GLU A 116 0.11 2.01 21.31
C GLU A 116 0.80 1.18 20.21
N ALA A 117 0.65 -0.14 20.29
CA ALA A 117 1.17 -1.04 19.28
C ALA A 117 0.52 -0.77 17.92
N VAL A 118 1.34 -0.62 16.88
CA VAL A 118 0.87 -0.42 15.52
C VAL A 118 0.50 -1.77 14.94
N VAL A 119 -0.74 -1.92 14.50
CA VAL A 119 -1.31 -3.19 14.02
C VAL A 119 -1.25 -3.30 12.51
N PHE A 120 -0.80 -4.44 12.00
CA PHE A 120 -0.81 -4.79 10.59
C PHE A 120 -1.58 -6.08 10.40
N ALA A 121 -2.19 -6.25 9.23
CA ALA A 121 -2.94 -7.44 8.86
C ALA A 121 -2.42 -8.03 7.54
N THR A 122 -2.37 -9.36 7.45
CA THR A 122 -2.02 -10.05 6.19
C THR A 122 -3.04 -9.74 5.10
N THR A 123 -2.57 -9.41 3.89
CA THR A 123 -3.45 -9.02 2.77
C THR A 123 -4.10 -10.21 2.06
N GLY A 124 -3.65 -11.43 2.33
CA GLY A 124 -4.04 -12.66 1.65
C GLY A 124 -3.74 -13.91 2.48
N GLU A 125 -4.12 -15.06 1.94
CA GLU A 125 -3.78 -16.37 2.52
C GLU A 125 -2.29 -16.68 2.27
N LEU A 126 -1.53 -16.98 3.32
CA LEU A 126 -0.19 -17.55 3.22
C LEU A 126 -0.24 -19.04 3.52
N ARG A 127 0.30 -19.85 2.61
CA ARG A 127 0.42 -21.30 2.77
C ARG A 127 1.90 -21.65 2.90
N ILE A 128 2.33 -22.03 4.10
CA ILE A 128 3.67 -22.52 4.37
C ILE A 128 3.69 -24.01 4.05
N VAL A 129 4.07 -24.33 2.82
CA VAL A 129 4.05 -25.70 2.29
C VAL A 129 5.31 -26.45 2.74
N PRO A 130 5.19 -27.61 3.39
CA PRO A 130 6.34 -28.41 3.78
C PRO A 130 7.04 -28.95 2.53
N SER A 131 8.35 -29.00 2.58
CA SER A 131 9.16 -29.47 1.47
C SER A 131 10.42 -30.13 1.96
N GLU A 132 10.95 -31.01 1.12
CA GLU A 132 12.22 -31.70 1.33
C GLU A 132 13.02 -31.75 0.02
N LEU A 133 14.28 -32.21 0.11
CA LEU A 133 15.09 -32.44 -1.09
C LEU A 133 14.63 -33.74 -1.76
N MET A 134 14.10 -33.65 -2.97
CA MET A 134 13.71 -34.82 -3.78
C MET A 134 14.76 -35.14 -4.85
N ARG A 135 15.40 -34.13 -5.44
CA ARG A 135 16.42 -34.30 -6.48
C ARG A 135 17.57 -33.33 -6.31
N LEU A 136 18.79 -33.79 -6.59
CA LEU A 136 19.97 -32.95 -6.76
C LEU A 136 20.49 -33.11 -8.19
N VAL A 137 20.60 -32.01 -8.93
CA VAL A 137 21.05 -32.03 -10.34
C VAL A 137 22.16 -31.01 -10.53
N THR A 138 23.28 -31.42 -11.12
CA THR A 138 24.33 -30.50 -11.58
C THR A 138 24.04 -30.11 -13.03
N ALA A 139 24.02 -28.81 -13.33
CA ALA A 139 23.84 -28.28 -14.68
C ALA A 139 25.00 -27.36 -15.04
N PHE A 140 25.78 -27.70 -16.06
CA PHE A 140 26.90 -26.87 -16.50
C PHE A 140 26.45 -25.83 -17.52
N ARG A 141 27.25 -24.78 -17.71
CA ARG A 141 27.01 -23.75 -18.75
C ARG A 141 26.74 -24.34 -20.14
N THR A 142 27.35 -25.48 -20.47
CA THR A 142 27.18 -26.20 -21.73
C THR A 142 25.77 -26.75 -21.95
N GLY A 143 24.92 -26.76 -20.90
CA GLY A 143 23.56 -27.29 -20.91
C GLY A 143 23.48 -28.77 -20.50
N GLU A 144 24.61 -29.43 -20.23
CA GLU A 144 24.64 -30.78 -19.70
C GLU A 144 24.06 -30.81 -18.28
N GLN A 145 23.10 -31.70 -18.05
CA GLN A 145 22.45 -31.91 -16.76
C GLN A 145 22.68 -33.34 -16.31
N THR A 146 23.18 -33.52 -15.09
CA THR A 146 23.41 -34.85 -14.49
C THR A 146 22.65 -34.95 -13.17
N ASP A 147 21.84 -35.98 -13.03
CA ASP A 147 21.19 -36.32 -11.77
C ASP A 147 22.21 -36.93 -10.81
N ARG A 148 22.40 -36.28 -9.66
CA ARG A 148 23.35 -36.65 -8.60
C ARG A 148 22.66 -37.22 -7.36
N THR A 149 21.34 -37.41 -7.42
CA THR A 149 20.53 -37.86 -6.27
C THR A 149 20.99 -39.20 -5.73
N GLY A 150 21.31 -40.17 -6.61
CA GLY A 150 21.82 -41.48 -6.21
C GLY A 150 23.22 -41.43 -5.59
N GLU A 151 24.13 -40.69 -6.23
CA GLU A 151 25.50 -40.49 -5.75
C GLU A 151 25.53 -39.86 -4.35
N LEU A 152 24.70 -38.83 -4.13
CA LEU A 152 24.55 -38.19 -2.82
C LEU A 152 23.98 -39.15 -1.77
N ALA A 153 22.97 -39.96 -2.13
CA ALA A 153 22.35 -40.93 -1.21
C ALA A 153 23.30 -42.06 -0.79
N GLU A 154 24.29 -42.40 -1.63
CA GLU A 154 25.36 -43.36 -1.32
C GLU A 154 26.51 -42.73 -0.51
N GLY A 155 26.43 -41.43 -0.20
CA GLY A 155 27.45 -40.69 0.55
C GLY A 155 28.65 -40.26 -0.29
N GLY A 156 28.47 -40.16 -1.62
CA GLY A 156 29.49 -39.64 -2.53
C GLY A 156 29.71 -38.14 -2.37
N ASP A 157 30.93 -37.69 -2.67
CA ASP A 157 31.29 -36.27 -2.70
C ASP A 157 30.94 -35.67 -4.08
N VAL A 158 29.73 -35.09 -4.18
CA VAL A 158 29.20 -34.56 -5.44
C VAL A 158 29.81 -33.19 -5.75
N PRO A 159 30.51 -32.97 -6.87
CA PRO A 159 30.97 -31.63 -7.24
C PRO A 159 29.78 -30.73 -7.58
N ALA A 160 29.68 -29.56 -6.94
CA ALA A 160 28.58 -28.62 -7.16
C ALA A 160 28.59 -28.02 -8.58
N PHE A 161 29.79 -27.83 -9.15
CA PHE A 161 30.03 -27.23 -10.46
C PHE A 161 31.03 -28.07 -11.26
N GLN A 162 31.41 -27.59 -12.45
CA GLN A 162 32.48 -28.26 -13.20
C GLN A 162 33.84 -28.03 -12.53
N ALA A 163 34.84 -28.86 -12.86
CA ALA A 163 36.16 -28.87 -12.18
C ALA A 163 36.79 -27.48 -12.00
N ALA A 164 36.71 -26.63 -13.03
CA ALA A 164 36.99 -25.20 -12.95
C ALA A 164 35.66 -24.44 -13.12
N PRO A 165 35.03 -23.97 -12.02
CA PRO A 165 33.69 -23.36 -12.09
C PRO A 165 33.64 -22.21 -13.10
N GLN A 166 32.56 -22.10 -13.86
CA GLN A 166 32.34 -20.99 -14.80
C GLN A 166 31.00 -20.30 -14.51
N PRO A 167 30.88 -18.98 -14.80
CA PRO A 167 29.62 -18.29 -14.65
C PRO A 167 28.50 -18.98 -15.45
N GLY A 168 27.42 -19.39 -14.80
CA GLY A 168 26.33 -20.14 -15.41
C GLY A 168 26.25 -21.61 -14.98
N ASP A 169 27.32 -22.18 -14.41
CA ASP A 169 27.22 -23.48 -13.74
C ASP A 169 26.25 -23.39 -12.57
N ALA A 170 25.46 -24.44 -12.37
CA ALA A 170 24.42 -24.44 -11.37
C ALA A 170 24.25 -25.80 -10.70
N LEU A 171 23.93 -25.74 -9.41
CA LEU A 171 23.44 -26.86 -8.62
C LEU A 171 21.93 -26.65 -8.39
N LEU A 172 21.11 -27.57 -8.86
CA LEU A 172 19.66 -27.51 -8.81
C LEU A 172 19.11 -28.45 -7.73
N PHE A 173 18.16 -27.93 -6.97
CA PHE A 173 17.46 -28.61 -5.89
C PHE A 173 16.00 -28.77 -6.32
N GLY A 174 15.61 -30.00 -6.61
CA GLY A 174 14.25 -30.36 -6.96
C GLY A 174 13.46 -30.69 -5.71
N LEU A 175 12.36 -29.97 -5.51
CA LEU A 175 11.41 -30.12 -4.42
C LEU A 175 10.18 -30.90 -4.89
N PRO A 176 9.52 -31.69 -4.02
CA PRO A 176 8.35 -32.49 -4.41
C PRO A 176 7.19 -31.64 -4.95
N THR A 177 7.08 -30.39 -4.51
CA THR A 177 6.10 -29.41 -4.99
C THR A 177 6.68 -28.01 -5.00
N ALA A 178 6.00 -27.08 -5.67
CA ALA A 178 6.34 -25.66 -5.59
C ALA A 178 5.97 -25.10 -4.21
N VAL A 179 6.82 -24.21 -3.72
CA VAL A 179 6.72 -23.57 -2.40
C VAL A 179 6.70 -22.04 -2.52
N PRO A 180 5.71 -21.45 -3.22
CA PRO A 180 5.64 -20.00 -3.37
C PRO A 180 5.52 -19.31 -2.01
N ARG A 181 6.20 -18.16 -1.85
CA ARG A 181 6.24 -17.38 -0.60
C ARG A 181 6.84 -18.12 0.60
N CYS A 182 7.39 -19.32 0.45
CA CYS A 182 7.98 -20.04 1.56
C CYS A 182 9.40 -19.55 1.83
N VAL A 183 9.81 -19.61 3.10
CA VAL A 183 11.19 -19.49 3.52
C VAL A 183 11.76 -20.89 3.66
N VAL A 184 12.79 -21.19 2.89
CA VAL A 184 13.37 -22.53 2.75
C VAL A 184 14.81 -22.51 3.20
N ALA A 185 15.17 -23.42 4.10
CA ALA A 185 16.53 -23.68 4.49
C ALA A 185 17.15 -24.76 3.61
N VAL A 186 18.33 -24.50 3.07
CA VAL A 186 19.15 -25.47 2.34
C VAL A 186 20.38 -25.76 3.19
N ARG A 187 20.41 -26.94 3.79
CA ARG A 187 21.54 -27.43 4.60
C ARG A 187 22.45 -28.26 3.73
N LEU A 188 23.74 -27.95 3.77
CA LEU A 188 24.77 -28.58 2.95
C LEU A 188 25.95 -28.98 3.83
N ASP A 189 26.42 -30.22 3.69
CA ASP A 189 27.74 -30.64 4.15
C ASP A 189 28.72 -30.45 2.99
N SER A 190 29.25 -29.22 2.87
CA SER A 190 30.15 -28.83 1.80
C SER A 190 31.61 -28.85 2.24
N ARG A 191 32.48 -29.36 1.36
CA ARG A 191 33.94 -29.33 1.50
C ARG A 191 34.57 -28.56 0.36
N VAL A 192 35.63 -27.83 0.70
CA VAL A 192 36.47 -27.16 -0.27
C VAL A 192 37.75 -27.95 -0.42
N GLU A 193 38.00 -28.42 -1.62
CA GLU A 193 39.36 -28.63 -2.10
C GLU A 193 39.75 -27.32 -2.81
N GLY A 194 40.79 -26.61 -2.33
CA GLY A 194 41.31 -25.39 -2.98
C GLY A 194 40.73 -24.03 -2.53
N ILE A 195 41.59 -23.17 -1.96
CA ILE A 195 41.25 -21.85 -1.38
C ILE A 195 41.09 -20.79 -2.48
N GLY A 196 39.99 -20.02 -2.49
CA GLY A 196 39.90 -18.88 -3.43
C GLY A 196 38.69 -17.96 -3.36
N VAL A 197 37.67 -18.17 -2.51
CA VAL A 197 36.47 -17.30 -2.45
C VAL A 197 36.37 -16.61 -1.09
N ASP A 198 35.97 -15.33 -1.07
CA ASP A 198 35.58 -14.65 0.19
C ASP A 198 34.21 -15.16 0.63
N PRO A 199 34.09 -15.85 1.77
CA PRO A 199 32.82 -16.38 2.26
C PRO A 199 31.73 -15.33 2.45
N ARG A 200 32.11 -14.05 2.59
CA ARG A 200 31.19 -12.93 2.77
C ARG A 200 30.66 -12.37 1.46
N GLN A 201 31.28 -12.74 0.34
CA GLN A 201 30.90 -12.29 -0.99
C GLN A 201 31.17 -13.39 -2.03
N PRO A 202 30.47 -14.52 -1.97
CA PRO A 202 30.64 -15.58 -2.95
C PRO A 202 30.05 -15.16 -4.31
N PRO A 203 30.64 -15.55 -5.45
CA PRO A 203 30.10 -15.29 -6.79
C PRO A 203 28.97 -16.28 -7.10
N LEU A 204 27.95 -16.31 -6.23
CA LEU A 204 26.79 -17.20 -6.32
C LEU A 204 25.50 -16.39 -6.27
N VAL A 205 24.49 -16.87 -6.99
CA VAL A 205 23.12 -16.38 -6.88
C VAL A 205 22.17 -17.55 -6.70
N TRP A 206 21.22 -17.39 -5.80
CA TRP A 206 20.14 -18.35 -5.60
C TRP A 206 18.90 -17.89 -6.35
N GLU A 207 18.26 -18.82 -7.05
CA GLU A 207 17.14 -18.54 -7.94
C GLU A 207 16.04 -19.63 -7.81
N ALA A 208 14.79 -19.25 -8.06
CA ALA A 208 13.63 -20.12 -8.11
C ALA A 208 12.92 -19.99 -9.46
N TRP A 209 12.32 -21.07 -9.95
CA TRP A 209 11.60 -21.06 -11.23
C TRP A 209 10.16 -20.54 -11.09
N ASP A 210 9.76 -19.52 -11.86
CA ASP A 210 8.42 -18.90 -11.75
C ASP A 210 7.43 -19.30 -12.86
N GLY A 211 7.85 -20.16 -13.80
CA GLY A 211 7.04 -20.59 -14.95
C GLY A 211 7.46 -19.94 -16.26
N GLY A 212 8.01 -18.72 -16.21
CA GLY A 212 8.59 -18.01 -17.35
C GLY A 212 10.12 -18.03 -17.35
N GLY A 213 10.74 -18.02 -16.18
CA GLY A 213 12.19 -17.99 -16.02
C GLY A 213 12.67 -18.20 -14.59
N TRP A 214 13.97 -17.99 -14.40
CA TRP A 214 14.62 -18.06 -13.09
C TRP A 214 14.61 -16.68 -12.44
N GLN A 215 13.99 -16.59 -11.27
CA GLN A 215 13.90 -15.37 -10.46
C GLN A 215 14.87 -15.45 -9.29
N ARG A 216 15.56 -14.37 -8.99
CA ARG A 216 16.46 -14.29 -7.84
C ARG A 216 15.68 -14.49 -6.54
N CYS A 217 16.19 -15.38 -5.70
CA CYS A 217 15.79 -15.49 -4.30
C CYS A 217 16.63 -14.50 -3.49
N GLU A 218 15.98 -13.77 -2.59
CA GLU A 218 16.72 -13.14 -1.50
C GLU A 218 17.25 -14.24 -0.59
N SER A 219 18.44 -14.03 -0.03
CA SER A 219 19.08 -14.96 0.88
C SER A 219 19.22 -14.32 2.26
N GLY A 220 18.92 -15.10 3.30
CA GLY A 220 19.21 -14.74 4.68
C GLY A 220 20.68 -14.97 5.02
N GLU A 221 20.93 -15.40 6.24
CA GLU A 221 22.28 -15.81 6.65
C GLU A 221 22.75 -17.03 5.86
N ASP A 222 23.96 -16.96 5.30
CA ASP A 222 24.66 -18.07 4.66
C ASP A 222 25.83 -18.51 5.54
N SER A 223 25.60 -19.55 6.35
CA SER A 223 26.63 -20.15 7.19
C SER A 223 27.54 -21.13 6.45
N THR A 224 27.19 -21.52 5.22
CA THR A 224 28.08 -22.30 4.33
C THR A 224 29.24 -21.46 3.84
N GLY A 225 29.11 -20.13 3.91
CA GLY A 225 30.12 -19.19 3.44
C GLY A 225 30.38 -19.33 1.94
N GLY A 226 29.33 -19.47 1.13
CA GLY A 226 29.45 -19.77 -0.29
C GLY A 226 29.89 -21.20 -0.57
N LEU A 227 29.24 -22.19 0.06
CA LEU A 227 29.56 -23.61 -0.10
C LEU A 227 30.98 -23.99 0.36
N ASN A 228 31.59 -23.19 1.24
CA ASN A 228 32.97 -23.39 1.67
C ASN A 228 33.12 -24.28 2.92
N ARG A 229 32.02 -24.50 3.64
CA ARG A 229 31.98 -25.31 4.86
C ARG A 229 30.58 -25.89 5.05
N PRO A 230 30.43 -26.90 5.93
CA PRO A 230 29.12 -27.38 6.33
C PRO A 230 28.31 -26.24 6.97
N GLY A 231 27.07 -26.10 6.55
CA GLY A 231 26.21 -25.02 7.00
C GLY A 231 24.83 -25.04 6.35
N GLU A 232 24.12 -23.95 6.54
CA GLU A 232 22.78 -23.71 6.04
C GLU A 232 22.70 -22.33 5.41
N ILE A 233 21.92 -22.23 4.34
CA ILE A 233 21.50 -20.96 3.77
C ILE A 233 19.98 -20.88 3.76
N VAL A 234 19.45 -19.74 4.19
CA VAL A 234 18.02 -19.46 4.16
C VAL A 234 17.66 -18.72 2.88
N LEU A 235 16.64 -19.19 2.17
CA LEU A 235 16.16 -18.63 0.91
C LEU A 235 14.71 -18.17 1.05
N TYR A 236 14.44 -16.94 0.62
CA TYR A 236 13.09 -16.39 0.54
C TYR A 236 12.55 -16.64 -0.86
N VAL A 237 11.65 -17.63 -0.98
CA VAL A 237 11.18 -18.11 -2.28
C VAL A 237 10.10 -17.15 -2.83
N PRO A 238 10.26 -16.62 -4.05
CA PRO A 238 9.30 -15.68 -4.64
C PRO A 238 7.87 -16.23 -4.73
N ALA A 239 6.89 -15.31 -4.71
CA ALA A 239 5.47 -15.65 -4.78
C ALA A 239 5.06 -16.39 -6.08
N GLY A 240 5.80 -16.20 -7.16
CA GLY A 240 5.56 -16.84 -8.46
C GLY A 240 6.12 -18.26 -8.59
N HIS A 241 6.84 -18.79 -7.59
CA HIS A 241 7.49 -20.10 -7.71
C HIS A 241 6.50 -21.21 -8.08
N THR A 242 6.80 -21.93 -9.16
CA THR A 242 5.94 -22.97 -9.73
C THR A 242 6.76 -24.17 -10.18
N ALA A 243 6.09 -25.30 -10.39
CA ALA A 243 6.75 -26.53 -10.81
C ALA A 243 7.14 -26.48 -12.29
N SER A 244 8.31 -27.04 -12.61
CA SER A 244 8.81 -27.21 -13.98
C SER A 244 9.39 -28.60 -14.20
N VAL A 245 9.58 -28.96 -15.46
CA VAL A 245 10.23 -30.22 -15.85
C VAL A 245 11.68 -29.94 -16.24
N ILE A 246 12.61 -30.39 -15.41
CA ILE A 246 14.06 -30.31 -15.67
C ILE A 246 14.64 -31.72 -15.53
N GLY A 247 15.51 -32.13 -16.45
CA GLY A 247 16.05 -33.50 -16.47
C GLY A 247 14.97 -34.58 -16.49
N GLY A 248 13.80 -34.32 -17.11
CA GLY A 248 12.66 -35.24 -17.15
C GLY A 248 11.85 -35.35 -15.84
N THR A 249 12.20 -34.60 -14.80
CA THR A 249 11.50 -34.63 -13.50
C THR A 249 10.69 -33.35 -13.28
N ARG A 250 9.40 -33.51 -12.97
CA ARG A 250 8.54 -32.41 -12.53
C ARG A 250 8.79 -32.13 -11.04
N ALA A 251 9.28 -30.94 -10.72
CA ALA A 251 9.59 -30.53 -9.35
C ALA A 251 9.43 -29.00 -9.21
N GLY A 252 9.34 -28.52 -7.97
CA GLY A 252 9.62 -27.11 -7.65
C GLY A 252 11.13 -26.92 -7.63
N TRP A 253 11.69 -26.11 -8.53
CA TRP A 253 13.15 -26.03 -8.69
C TRP A 253 13.71 -24.77 -8.07
N LEU A 254 14.65 -24.96 -7.16
CA LEU A 254 15.59 -23.94 -6.70
C LEU A 254 16.96 -24.22 -7.33
N ARG A 255 17.77 -23.19 -7.57
CA ARG A 255 19.15 -23.38 -8.02
C ARG A 255 20.12 -22.41 -7.38
N CYS A 256 21.32 -22.89 -7.11
CA CYS A 256 22.49 -22.08 -6.84
C CYS A 256 23.30 -21.99 -8.13
N ARG A 257 23.57 -20.78 -8.63
CA ARG A 257 24.27 -20.56 -9.90
C ARG A 257 25.49 -19.68 -9.70
N VAL A 258 26.60 -20.03 -10.34
CA VAL A 258 27.83 -19.23 -10.39
C VAL A 258 27.59 -17.97 -11.23
N THR A 259 27.98 -16.82 -10.70
CA THR A 259 27.91 -15.52 -11.38
C THR A 259 29.27 -15.09 -11.89
N GLU A 260 29.31 -14.04 -12.71
CA GLU A 260 30.58 -13.38 -13.04
C GLU A 260 31.18 -12.75 -11.78
N ALA A 261 32.49 -12.86 -11.62
CA ALA A 261 33.21 -12.24 -10.52
C ALA A 261 33.26 -10.72 -10.73
N GLN A 262 32.99 -9.95 -9.68
CA GLN A 262 33.23 -8.51 -9.70
C GLN A 262 34.75 -8.22 -9.69
N PRO A 263 35.20 -7.04 -10.18
CA PRO A 263 36.61 -6.67 -10.13
C PRO A 263 37.17 -6.75 -8.70
N GLY A 264 38.21 -7.55 -8.49
CA GLY A 264 38.82 -7.76 -7.17
C GLY A 264 38.12 -8.80 -6.28
N GLN A 265 37.04 -9.43 -6.76
CA GLN A 265 36.38 -10.54 -6.07
C GLN A 265 37.13 -11.85 -6.33
N PRO A 266 37.61 -12.55 -5.28
CA PRO A 266 38.22 -13.86 -5.41
C PRO A 266 37.23 -14.88 -5.99
N PHE A 267 37.70 -15.78 -6.87
CA PHE A 267 36.87 -16.74 -7.61
C PHE A 267 37.26 -18.18 -7.31
N TYR A 268 36.33 -19.12 -7.50
CA TYR A 268 36.61 -20.55 -7.27
C TYR A 268 37.73 -21.05 -8.17
N SER A 269 38.79 -21.60 -7.58
CA SER A 269 39.86 -22.29 -8.29
C SER A 269 39.50 -23.74 -8.61
N GLU A 270 38.68 -24.35 -7.76
CA GLU A 270 38.18 -25.73 -7.86
C GLU A 270 36.71 -25.76 -7.43
N SER A 271 35.94 -26.75 -7.88
CA SER A 271 34.54 -26.89 -7.48
C SER A 271 34.42 -27.31 -6.01
N PRO A 272 33.56 -26.65 -5.19
CA PRO A 272 33.18 -27.21 -3.91
C PRO A 272 32.44 -28.54 -4.13
N THR A 273 32.58 -29.46 -3.18
CA THR A 273 31.85 -30.73 -3.17
C THR A 273 30.78 -30.71 -2.08
N VAL A 274 29.70 -31.45 -2.30
CA VAL A 274 28.57 -31.62 -1.40
C VAL A 274 28.44 -33.10 -1.08
N ARG A 275 28.63 -33.45 0.19
CA ARG A 275 28.50 -34.82 0.68
C ARG A 275 27.09 -35.15 1.12
N GLU A 276 26.41 -34.17 1.71
CA GLU A 276 25.03 -34.27 2.17
C GLU A 276 24.30 -32.97 1.82
N ALA A 277 23.04 -33.08 1.37
CA ALA A 277 22.17 -31.95 1.15
C ALA A 277 20.77 -32.25 1.69
N ALA A 278 20.18 -31.28 2.37
CA ALA A 278 18.81 -31.33 2.83
C ALA A 278 18.14 -29.98 2.56
N VAL A 279 16.85 -30.03 2.24
CA VAL A 279 16.02 -28.84 2.10
C VAL A 279 14.85 -29.00 3.06
N PHE A 280 14.44 -27.93 3.74
CA PHE A 280 13.23 -27.93 4.55
C PHE A 280 12.62 -26.54 4.66
N THR A 281 11.29 -26.49 4.73
CA THR A 281 10.55 -25.24 4.90
C THR A 281 10.62 -24.80 6.36
N VAL A 282 11.10 -23.56 6.60
CA VAL A 282 11.27 -22.97 7.94
C VAL A 282 10.34 -21.79 8.19
N GLY A 283 9.59 -21.33 7.20
CA GLY A 283 8.65 -20.24 7.35
C GLY A 283 7.98 -19.83 6.04
N GLY A 284 7.36 -18.66 6.04
CA GLY A 284 6.84 -18.02 4.82
C GLY A 284 6.74 -16.51 4.95
N THR A 285 6.75 -15.81 3.82
CA THR A 285 6.73 -14.35 3.73
C THR A 285 5.39 -13.89 3.18
N MET A 286 4.73 -12.98 3.90
CA MET A 286 3.46 -12.41 3.47
C MET A 286 3.47 -10.89 3.62
N THR A 287 2.91 -10.21 2.62
CA THR A 287 2.69 -8.78 2.68
C THR A 287 1.60 -8.48 3.71
N VAL A 288 1.89 -7.53 4.60
CA VAL A 288 0.97 -7.00 5.60
C VAL A 288 0.76 -5.51 5.36
N GLU A 289 -0.39 -5.00 5.76
CA GLU A 289 -0.74 -3.59 5.66
C GLU A 289 -1.22 -3.05 7.01
N HIS A 290 -0.90 -1.78 7.31
CA HIS A 290 -1.47 -1.04 8.43
C HIS A 290 -2.91 -0.63 8.11
N ALA A 291 -3.79 -1.63 8.00
CA ALA A 291 -5.18 -1.48 7.63
C ALA A 291 -6.02 -2.55 8.32
N GLU A 292 -7.23 -2.17 8.72
CA GLU A 292 -8.25 -3.08 9.21
C GLU A 292 -9.20 -3.41 8.06
N THR A 293 -9.53 -4.70 7.90
CA THR A 293 -10.54 -5.14 6.93
C THR A 293 -11.86 -5.35 7.66
N GLU A 294 -12.86 -4.59 7.25
CA GLU A 294 -14.24 -4.71 7.70
C GLU A 294 -15.04 -5.55 6.70
N SER A 295 -15.94 -6.39 7.19
CA SER A 295 -16.73 -7.30 6.36
C SER A 295 -18.21 -7.28 6.71
N ASP A 296 -19.05 -7.52 5.70
CA ASP A 296 -20.51 -7.56 5.80
C ASP A 296 -21.13 -6.34 6.52
N VAL A 297 -20.63 -5.13 6.22
CA VAL A 297 -21.06 -3.90 6.90
C VAL A 297 -22.35 -3.35 6.28
N PRO A 298 -23.48 -3.29 7.01
CA PRO A 298 -24.72 -2.77 6.49
C PRO A 298 -24.64 -1.24 6.31
N LEU A 299 -25.07 -0.76 5.14
CA LEU A 299 -25.19 0.67 4.83
C LEU A 299 -26.61 1.20 5.05
N GLY A 300 -27.63 0.41 4.71
CA GLY A 300 -29.02 0.83 4.84
C GLY A 300 -29.98 0.07 3.95
N VAL A 301 -31.17 0.65 3.77
CA VAL A 301 -32.24 0.10 2.92
C VAL A 301 -32.65 1.15 1.90
N SER A 302 -32.74 0.75 0.64
CA SER A 302 -33.15 1.64 -0.45
C SER A 302 -34.63 2.01 -0.36
N GLU A 303 -34.93 3.28 -0.61
CA GLU A 303 -36.30 3.78 -0.79
C GLU A 303 -36.84 3.58 -2.21
N GLY A 304 -35.99 3.12 -3.15
CA GLY A 304 -36.35 2.92 -4.55
C GLY A 304 -36.30 4.19 -5.40
N VAL A 305 -35.60 5.23 -4.94
CA VAL A 305 -35.47 6.52 -5.63
C VAL A 305 -34.04 6.77 -6.13
N ALA A 306 -33.89 7.56 -7.19
CA ALA A 306 -32.56 7.87 -7.73
C ALA A 306 -31.81 8.87 -6.82
N GLY A 307 -30.48 8.84 -6.85
CA GLY A 307 -29.62 9.81 -6.14
C GLY A 307 -29.49 9.60 -4.64
N GLN A 308 -29.81 8.41 -4.13
CA GLN A 308 -29.69 8.09 -2.70
C GLN A 308 -28.24 8.07 -2.23
N THR A 309 -28.01 8.50 -0.99
CA THR A 309 -26.70 8.45 -0.34
C THR A 309 -26.76 7.64 0.95
N PHE A 310 -25.67 6.92 1.25
CA PHE A 310 -25.52 6.13 2.47
C PHE A 310 -24.10 6.32 3.02
N ARG A 311 -23.95 6.41 4.34
CA ARG A 311 -22.66 6.70 4.96
C ARG A 311 -22.20 5.56 5.85
N LEU A 312 -20.92 5.19 5.73
CA LEU A 312 -20.27 4.25 6.64
C LEU A 312 -20.12 4.83 8.05
N ALA A 313 -20.18 3.94 9.04
CA ALA A 313 -19.94 4.30 10.43
C ALA A 313 -18.45 4.56 10.73
N ARG A 314 -17.53 3.85 10.05
CA ARG A 314 -16.08 3.95 10.23
C ARG A 314 -15.37 4.41 8.94
N PRO A 315 -15.42 5.70 8.59
CA PRO A 315 -14.51 6.29 7.61
C PRO A 315 -13.12 6.53 8.23
N PRO A 316 -12.07 6.75 7.43
CA PRO A 316 -12.05 6.76 5.96
C PRO A 316 -11.97 5.36 5.35
N VAL A 317 -12.14 5.27 4.03
CA VAL A 317 -11.96 4.04 3.25
C VAL A 317 -10.65 4.12 2.47
N LEU A 318 -9.84 3.07 2.54
CA LEU A 318 -8.59 2.97 1.80
C LEU A 318 -8.86 2.53 0.36
N LEU A 319 -8.22 3.21 -0.60
CA LEU A 319 -8.39 2.97 -2.05
C LEU A 319 -7.10 2.53 -2.75
N ASP A 320 -5.98 2.46 -2.03
CA ASP A 320 -4.62 2.13 -2.48
C ASP A 320 -4.37 0.62 -2.72
N GLY A 321 -5.44 -0.18 -2.86
CA GLY A 321 -5.37 -1.62 -3.11
C GLY A 321 -6.74 -2.16 -3.50
N GLU A 322 -7.22 -3.24 -2.87
CA GLU A 322 -8.52 -3.80 -3.26
C GLU A 322 -9.67 -2.83 -2.96
N PRO A 323 -10.48 -2.45 -3.96
CA PRO A 323 -11.57 -1.49 -3.78
C PRO A 323 -12.69 -2.09 -2.91
N PRO A 324 -13.48 -1.24 -2.22
CA PRO A 324 -14.60 -1.72 -1.43
C PRO A 324 -15.65 -2.41 -2.31
N VAL A 325 -16.19 -3.52 -1.81
CA VAL A 325 -17.19 -4.32 -2.54
C VAL A 325 -18.57 -3.92 -2.05
N VAL A 326 -19.33 -3.21 -2.88
CA VAL A 326 -20.71 -2.80 -2.57
C VAL A 326 -21.68 -3.80 -3.13
N GLU A 327 -22.64 -4.23 -2.32
CA GLU A 327 -23.68 -5.17 -2.73
C GLU A 327 -25.07 -4.69 -2.34
N VAL A 328 -26.03 -4.97 -3.22
CA VAL A 328 -27.45 -4.68 -3.01
C VAL A 328 -28.23 -5.97 -3.13
N SER A 329 -29.13 -6.22 -2.19
CA SER A 329 -29.95 -7.42 -2.19
C SER A 329 -30.99 -7.38 -3.32
N SER A 330 -31.18 -8.52 -3.99
CA SER A 330 -32.22 -8.74 -4.99
C SER A 330 -32.96 -10.06 -4.73
N ALA A 331 -33.95 -10.39 -5.57
CA ALA A 331 -34.65 -11.68 -5.49
C ALA A 331 -33.73 -12.89 -5.72
N ASP A 332 -32.68 -12.71 -6.52
CA ASP A 332 -31.71 -13.76 -6.88
C ASP A 332 -30.47 -13.76 -5.97
N GLY A 333 -30.48 -12.97 -4.89
CA GLY A 333 -29.37 -12.81 -3.95
C GLY A 333 -28.67 -11.45 -4.07
N TRP A 334 -27.44 -11.37 -3.54
CA TRP A 334 -26.64 -10.15 -3.53
C TRP A 334 -26.07 -9.84 -4.91
N GLN A 335 -26.30 -8.62 -5.38
CA GLN A 335 -25.76 -8.12 -6.63
C GLN A 335 -24.64 -7.13 -6.35
N ARG A 336 -23.46 -7.35 -6.95
CA ARG A 336 -22.33 -6.42 -6.87
C ARG A 336 -22.60 -5.16 -7.68
N TRP A 337 -22.18 -4.03 -7.10
CA TRP A 337 -22.17 -2.71 -7.71
C TRP A 337 -20.72 -2.24 -7.89
N ASP A 338 -20.42 -1.71 -9.07
CA ASP A 338 -19.08 -1.29 -9.45
C ASP A 338 -18.85 0.16 -9.08
N LEU A 339 -17.68 0.43 -8.50
CA LEU A 339 -17.26 1.79 -8.18
C LEU A 339 -16.89 2.52 -9.45
N VAL A 340 -17.48 3.71 -9.62
CA VAL A 340 -17.15 4.61 -10.71
C VAL A 340 -16.75 5.97 -10.17
N GLU A 341 -15.95 6.70 -10.92
CA GLU A 341 -15.59 8.07 -10.58
C GLU A 341 -16.76 9.04 -10.78
N HIS A 342 -17.55 8.85 -11.84
CA HIS A 342 -18.70 9.65 -12.22
C HIS A 342 -19.78 8.81 -12.93
N PHE A 343 -21.01 9.31 -12.94
CA PHE A 343 -22.15 8.64 -13.62
C PHE A 343 -22.35 9.05 -15.08
N GLY A 344 -21.52 9.95 -15.63
CA GLY A 344 -21.75 10.55 -16.94
C GLY A 344 -21.84 9.55 -18.11
N ARG A 345 -21.18 8.39 -17.98
CA ARG A 345 -21.18 7.30 -18.97
C ARG A 345 -22.08 6.12 -18.61
N SER A 346 -22.79 6.21 -17.49
CA SER A 346 -23.59 5.11 -16.96
C SER A 346 -24.98 5.09 -17.61
N GLY A 347 -25.37 3.92 -18.11
CA GLY A 347 -26.70 3.62 -18.61
C GLY A 347 -27.68 3.21 -17.50
N PRO A 348 -28.98 3.19 -17.78
CA PRO A 348 -30.04 2.96 -16.78
C PRO A 348 -30.02 1.59 -16.11
N ALA A 349 -29.29 0.61 -16.66
CA ALA A 349 -29.14 -0.74 -16.10
C ALA A 349 -27.81 -0.95 -15.38
N ASP A 350 -26.89 0.03 -15.44
CA ASP A 350 -25.54 -0.11 -14.91
C ASP A 350 -25.57 0.00 -13.38
N ARG A 351 -25.13 -1.05 -12.69
CA ARG A 351 -25.02 -1.10 -11.23
C ARG A 351 -23.77 -0.36 -10.76
N HIS A 352 -23.80 0.96 -10.89
CA HIS A 352 -22.69 1.82 -10.53
C HIS A 352 -22.94 2.58 -9.23
N VAL A 353 -21.89 2.78 -8.45
CA VAL A 353 -21.93 3.55 -7.20
C VAL A 353 -20.66 4.41 -7.11
N ARG A 354 -20.78 5.60 -6.52
CA ARG A 354 -19.62 6.46 -6.22
C ARG A 354 -19.33 6.40 -4.73
N ILE A 355 -18.08 6.61 -4.35
CA ILE A 355 -17.67 6.78 -2.96
C ILE A 355 -16.91 8.09 -2.78
N ASP A 356 -17.18 8.82 -1.70
CA ASP A 356 -16.22 9.72 -1.07
C ASP A 356 -15.51 8.94 0.04
N ALA A 357 -14.28 8.52 -0.24
CA ALA A 357 -13.50 7.68 0.64
C ALA A 357 -13.08 8.38 1.95
N THR A 358 -12.98 9.71 1.95
CA THR A 358 -12.63 10.46 3.16
C THR A 358 -13.80 10.50 4.13
N THR A 359 -15.02 10.70 3.64
CA THR A 359 -16.23 10.78 4.48
C THR A 359 -16.95 9.45 4.67
N GLY A 360 -16.64 8.46 3.83
CA GLY A 360 -17.30 7.15 3.77
C GLY A 360 -18.70 7.20 3.15
N GLU A 361 -19.00 8.23 2.35
CA GLU A 361 -20.32 8.39 1.72
C GLU A 361 -20.37 7.67 0.37
N PHE A 362 -21.31 6.74 0.22
CA PHE A 362 -21.68 6.11 -1.03
C PHE A 362 -22.86 6.83 -1.66
N THR A 363 -22.72 7.25 -2.91
CA THR A 363 -23.79 7.87 -3.70
C THR A 363 -24.23 6.94 -4.80
N PHE A 364 -25.55 6.73 -4.91
CA PHE A 364 -26.17 6.00 -6.01
C PHE A 364 -26.56 6.94 -7.15
N PRO A 365 -26.73 6.40 -8.37
CA PRO A 365 -26.92 7.22 -9.56
C PRO A 365 -28.15 8.14 -9.50
N PRO A 366 -28.02 9.42 -9.92
CA PRO A 366 -29.15 10.34 -9.99
C PRO A 366 -30.01 10.11 -11.23
N ALA A 367 -31.19 10.74 -11.24
CA ALA A 367 -31.98 10.93 -12.44
C ALA A 367 -31.85 12.39 -12.91
N LEU A 368 -31.52 12.59 -14.18
CA LEU A 368 -31.42 13.91 -14.79
C LEU A 368 -32.69 14.20 -15.60
N ARG A 369 -33.15 15.45 -15.54
CA ARG A 369 -34.29 15.89 -16.34
C ARG A 369 -33.79 16.40 -17.69
N GLU A 370 -34.31 15.83 -18.77
CA GLU A 370 -34.02 16.23 -20.13
C GLU A 370 -34.86 17.44 -20.55
N PRO A 371 -34.45 18.19 -21.61
CA PRO A 371 -35.18 19.37 -22.08
C PRO A 371 -36.64 19.11 -22.47
N ASP A 372 -36.96 17.89 -22.90
CA ASP A 372 -38.31 17.44 -23.24
C ASP A 372 -39.17 17.10 -22.00
N GLY A 373 -38.59 17.24 -20.80
CA GLY A 373 -39.24 16.98 -19.52
C GLY A 373 -39.13 15.54 -19.03
N THR A 374 -38.57 14.62 -19.83
CA THR A 374 -38.36 13.22 -19.46
C THR A 374 -37.22 13.08 -18.44
N LEU A 375 -37.20 11.96 -17.71
CA LEU A 375 -36.13 11.64 -16.76
C LEU A 375 -35.21 10.60 -17.38
N ARG A 376 -33.92 10.93 -17.49
CA ARG A 376 -32.86 10.00 -17.84
C ARG A 376 -32.19 9.49 -16.58
N LEU A 377 -32.23 8.19 -16.36
CA LEU A 377 -31.48 7.55 -15.29
C LEU A 377 -30.00 7.47 -15.68
N CYS A 378 -29.11 7.91 -14.79
CA CYS A 378 -27.66 7.84 -14.99
C CYS A 378 -27.05 6.60 -14.36
N GLY A 379 -27.79 5.49 -14.30
CA GLY A 379 -27.42 4.27 -13.60
C GLY A 379 -28.65 3.54 -13.07
N ALA A 380 -28.48 2.30 -12.65
CA ALA A 380 -29.50 1.53 -11.98
C ALA A 380 -29.89 2.17 -10.65
N VAL A 381 -31.17 2.03 -10.27
CA VAL A 381 -31.68 2.45 -8.96
C VAL A 381 -31.94 1.19 -8.13
N PRO A 382 -31.34 1.06 -6.93
CA PRO A 382 -31.65 -0.06 -6.04
C PRO A 382 -33.15 -0.14 -5.75
N ALA A 383 -33.76 -1.33 -5.90
CA ALA A 383 -35.20 -1.50 -5.69
C ALA A 383 -35.63 -1.08 -4.26
N LYS A 384 -36.87 -0.59 -4.11
CA LYS A 384 -37.42 -0.24 -2.79
C LYS A 384 -37.39 -1.45 -1.86
N GLY A 385 -36.87 -1.26 -0.65
CA GLY A 385 -36.71 -2.31 0.35
C GLY A 385 -35.44 -3.17 0.17
N ALA A 386 -34.66 -2.95 -0.88
CA ALA A 386 -33.38 -3.64 -1.04
C ALA A 386 -32.40 -3.19 0.05
N ARG A 387 -31.78 -4.16 0.72
CA ARG A 387 -30.69 -3.92 1.67
C ARG A 387 -29.41 -3.64 0.92
N ILE A 388 -28.61 -2.73 1.45
CA ILE A 388 -27.34 -2.31 0.88
C ILE A 388 -26.26 -2.58 1.93
N ARG A 389 -25.16 -3.19 1.50
CA ARG A 389 -24.00 -3.45 2.35
C ARG A 389 -22.70 -3.16 1.60
N VAL A 390 -21.65 -2.94 2.38
CA VAL A 390 -20.27 -3.07 1.91
C VAL A 390 -19.79 -4.44 2.38
N ALA A 391 -19.73 -5.40 1.46
CA ALA A 391 -19.32 -6.77 1.76
C ALA A 391 -17.90 -6.85 2.30
N ARG A 392 -17.03 -5.95 1.82
CA ARG A 392 -15.66 -5.77 2.33
C ARG A 392 -15.14 -4.37 2.03
N TYR A 393 -14.48 -3.74 3.00
CA TYR A 393 -13.65 -2.55 2.78
C TYR A 393 -12.48 -2.50 3.75
N ARG A 394 -11.50 -1.66 3.45
CA ARG A 394 -10.35 -1.41 4.34
C ARG A 394 -10.43 0.00 4.92
N THR A 395 -10.07 0.15 6.19
CA THR A 395 -10.03 1.42 6.92
C THR A 395 -8.78 1.52 7.77
N GLY A 396 -8.48 2.71 8.28
CA GLY A 396 -7.23 3.02 8.97
C GLY A 396 -6.21 3.66 8.04
N GLY A 397 -5.01 3.08 7.96
CA GLY A 397 -3.88 3.64 7.24
C GLY A 397 -3.25 4.83 7.96
N GLY A 398 -2.47 5.60 7.21
CA GLY A 398 -1.77 6.78 7.73
C GLY A 398 -0.31 6.52 8.10
N PRO A 399 0.39 7.59 8.53
CA PRO A 399 1.84 7.58 8.69
C PRO A 399 2.31 6.76 9.91
N ALA A 400 1.42 6.44 10.85
CA ALA A 400 1.74 5.59 12.00
C ALA A 400 2.18 4.17 11.58
N GLY A 401 1.73 3.72 10.40
CA GLY A 401 2.17 2.45 9.82
C GLY A 401 3.60 2.45 9.27
N ASN A 402 4.25 3.62 9.14
CA ASN A 402 5.62 3.66 8.64
C ASN A 402 6.58 3.32 9.79
N VAL A 403 7.04 2.07 9.84
CA VAL A 403 7.87 1.55 10.93
C VAL A 403 9.17 0.97 10.41
N ALA A 404 10.24 1.08 11.20
CA ALA A 404 11.56 0.63 10.81
C ALA A 404 11.65 -0.89 10.60
N ARG A 405 12.71 -1.32 9.92
CA ARG A 405 13.13 -2.72 9.85
C ARG A 405 13.14 -3.38 11.24
N GLY A 406 12.56 -4.57 11.34
CA GLY A 406 12.48 -5.36 12.58
C GLY A 406 11.52 -4.82 13.64
N ALA A 407 10.79 -3.72 13.38
CA ALA A 407 9.83 -3.16 14.33
C ALA A 407 8.59 -4.05 14.49
N ILE A 408 8.10 -4.65 13.39
CA ILE A 408 6.98 -5.60 13.40
C ILE A 408 7.53 -6.94 13.88
N SER A 409 7.24 -7.32 15.13
CA SER A 409 7.89 -8.47 15.77
C SER A 409 6.98 -9.30 16.67
N VAL A 410 5.73 -8.85 16.87
CA VAL A 410 4.78 -9.51 17.76
C VAL A 410 3.62 -10.07 16.94
N LEU A 411 3.42 -11.38 16.99
CA LEU A 411 2.25 -12.04 16.42
C LEU A 411 1.06 -11.89 17.39
N ARG A 412 0.01 -11.18 16.96
CA ARG A 412 -1.18 -10.91 17.79
C ARG A 412 -2.26 -11.99 17.60
N SER A 413 -2.48 -12.43 16.37
CA SER A 413 -3.34 -13.58 16.08
C SER A 413 -2.68 -14.90 16.51
N SER A 414 -3.41 -15.80 17.14
CA SER A 414 -2.86 -17.12 17.47
C SER A 414 -2.80 -18.02 16.24
N VAL A 415 -1.61 -18.19 15.66
CA VAL A 415 -1.36 -19.14 14.55
C VAL A 415 -0.51 -20.31 15.06
N PRO A 416 -0.99 -21.56 14.95
CA PRO A 416 -0.22 -22.73 15.36
C PRO A 416 1.15 -22.80 14.67
N TYR A 417 2.15 -23.30 15.41
CA TYR A 417 3.51 -23.56 14.94
C TYR A 417 4.35 -22.35 14.56
N ILE A 418 3.79 -21.13 14.50
CA ILE A 418 4.58 -19.91 14.29
C ILE A 418 5.25 -19.50 15.60
N ALA A 419 6.58 -19.42 15.59
CA ALA A 419 7.39 -19.07 16.75
C ALA A 419 7.81 -17.59 16.79
N ARG A 420 8.01 -16.99 15.61
CA ARG A 420 8.55 -15.63 15.48
C ARG A 420 8.03 -14.97 14.21
N VAL A 421 7.86 -13.66 14.27
CA VAL A 421 7.63 -12.82 13.11
C VAL A 421 8.64 -11.69 13.08
N ASP A 422 9.09 -11.29 11.90
CA ASP A 422 9.86 -10.07 11.72
C ASP A 422 9.70 -9.50 10.30
N ASN A 423 9.75 -8.17 10.18
CA ASN A 423 9.86 -7.49 8.89
C ASN A 423 11.33 -7.24 8.53
N ARG A 424 11.75 -7.73 7.35
CA ARG A 424 13.13 -7.61 6.87
C ARG A 424 13.48 -6.22 6.37
N GLU A 425 12.48 -5.50 5.89
CA GLU A 425 12.58 -4.12 5.40
C GLU A 425 11.61 -3.24 6.20
N GLU A 426 11.75 -1.93 6.11
CA GLU A 426 10.80 -1.00 6.70
C GLU A 426 9.39 -1.17 6.12
N ALA A 427 8.37 -0.86 6.92
CA ALA A 427 7.03 -0.63 6.41
C ALA A 427 6.93 0.81 5.90
N SER A 428 6.41 0.97 4.68
CA SER A 428 6.34 2.27 4.02
C SER A 428 5.07 2.41 3.18
N GLY A 429 4.79 3.64 2.73
CA GLY A 429 3.60 3.97 1.94
C GLY A 429 2.43 4.57 2.74
N GLY A 430 2.53 4.58 4.07
CA GLY A 430 1.51 5.17 4.94
C GLY A 430 1.48 6.68 4.84
N VAL A 431 0.36 7.26 4.39
CA VAL A 431 0.19 8.70 4.23
C VAL A 431 -1.13 9.15 4.85
N ALA A 432 -1.12 10.28 5.55
CA ALA A 432 -2.33 10.85 6.14
C ALA A 432 -3.29 11.33 5.06
N GLY A 433 -4.60 11.29 5.36
CA GLY A 433 -5.60 11.89 4.49
C GLY A 433 -5.33 13.38 4.28
N GLU A 434 -5.67 13.87 3.08
CA GLU A 434 -5.38 15.24 2.69
C GLU A 434 -6.17 16.24 3.55
N THR A 435 -5.48 17.28 4.04
CA THR A 435 -6.13 18.37 4.76
C THR A 435 -6.85 19.33 3.79
N VAL A 436 -7.88 20.02 4.29
CA VAL A 436 -8.56 21.06 3.51
C VAL A 436 -7.57 22.13 3.01
N GLU A 437 -6.58 22.52 3.82
CA GLU A 437 -5.58 23.52 3.42
C GLU A 437 -4.69 23.04 2.27
N ASN A 438 -4.27 21.78 2.27
CA ASN A 438 -3.53 21.20 1.14
C ASN A 438 -4.42 21.10 -0.11
N ALA A 439 -5.69 20.72 0.05
CA ALA A 439 -6.64 20.67 -1.06
C ALA A 439 -6.87 22.05 -1.68
N LYS A 440 -6.88 23.14 -0.90
CA LYS A 440 -6.94 24.51 -1.42
C LYS A 440 -5.71 24.88 -2.26
N LEU A 441 -4.53 24.33 -1.95
CA LEU A 441 -3.32 24.54 -2.75
C LEU A 441 -3.31 23.69 -4.03
N ARG A 442 -3.84 22.46 -3.95
CA ARG A 442 -3.94 21.53 -5.09
C ARG A 442 -5.03 21.92 -6.08
N ALA A 443 -6.18 22.38 -5.61
CA ALA A 443 -7.37 22.61 -6.45
C ALA A 443 -7.14 23.54 -7.65
N PRO A 444 -6.43 24.68 -7.55
CA PRO A 444 -6.14 25.52 -8.71
C PRO A 444 -5.32 24.80 -9.79
N GLN A 445 -4.40 23.91 -9.39
CA GLN A 445 -3.62 23.11 -10.33
C GLN A 445 -4.50 22.06 -11.01
N ALA A 446 -5.36 21.37 -10.24
CA ALA A 446 -6.31 20.39 -10.78
C ALA A 446 -7.30 21.01 -11.78
N LEU A 447 -7.80 22.22 -11.49
CA LEU A 447 -8.71 22.94 -12.40
C LEU A 447 -8.00 23.41 -13.68
N ARG A 448 -6.68 23.62 -13.65
CA ARG A 448 -5.90 24.04 -14.81
C ARG A 448 -5.72 22.93 -15.84
N ILE A 449 -5.54 21.69 -15.38
CA ILE A 449 -5.21 20.53 -16.23
C ILE A 449 -6.43 19.88 -16.93
N GLN A 450 -7.66 20.16 -16.48
CA GLN A 450 -8.91 19.60 -17.04
C GLN A 450 -8.86 18.08 -17.34
N GLU A 451 -8.20 17.30 -16.48
CA GLU A 451 -8.03 15.85 -16.60
C GLU A 451 -7.33 15.37 -17.89
N ARG A 452 -6.48 16.21 -18.50
CA ARG A 452 -5.74 15.86 -19.72
C ARG A 452 -4.28 16.29 -19.64
N ALA A 453 -3.37 15.36 -19.98
CA ALA A 453 -1.95 15.65 -20.09
C ALA A 453 -1.63 16.23 -21.47
N VAL A 454 -1.54 17.56 -21.59
CA VAL A 454 -1.22 18.23 -22.87
C VAL A 454 0.19 18.81 -22.86
N THR A 455 0.56 19.46 -21.76
CA THR A 455 1.89 20.04 -21.53
C THR A 455 2.74 19.13 -20.65
N ALA A 456 4.06 19.31 -20.67
CA ALA A 456 4.96 18.56 -19.79
C ALA A 456 4.59 18.71 -18.30
N GLU A 457 4.15 19.91 -17.88
CA GLU A 457 3.72 20.14 -16.51
C GLU A 457 2.43 19.36 -16.17
N ASP A 458 1.53 19.16 -17.13
CA ASP A 458 0.31 18.37 -16.91
C ASP A 458 0.64 16.89 -16.67
N TYR A 459 1.63 16.32 -17.39
CA TYR A 459 2.14 14.98 -17.12
C TYR A 459 2.75 14.86 -15.72
N GLU A 460 3.51 15.87 -15.27
CA GLU A 460 4.09 15.89 -13.92
C GLU A 460 3.01 15.91 -12.84
N ILE A 461 1.98 16.75 -13.00
CA ILE A 461 0.86 16.88 -12.05
C ILE A 461 0.03 15.59 -12.01
N ILE A 462 -0.36 15.04 -13.16
CA ILE A 462 -1.20 13.83 -13.23
C ILE A 462 -0.49 12.63 -12.61
N ALA A 463 0.81 12.46 -12.89
CA ALA A 463 1.60 11.38 -12.29
C ALA A 463 1.70 11.54 -10.75
N GLY A 464 1.90 12.76 -10.25
CA GLY A 464 1.91 13.03 -8.80
C GLY A 464 0.55 12.81 -8.12
N GLN A 465 -0.57 13.08 -8.82
CA GLN A 465 -1.92 12.79 -8.32
C GLN A 465 -2.21 11.28 -8.29
N ALA A 466 -1.74 10.53 -9.28
CA ALA A 466 -1.94 9.09 -9.35
C ALA A 466 -1.14 8.31 -8.30
N ALA A 467 0.03 8.83 -7.89
CA ALA A 467 0.89 8.21 -6.89
C ALA A 467 1.40 9.27 -5.89
N PRO A 468 0.64 9.55 -4.81
CA PRO A 468 1.03 10.52 -3.79
C PRO A 468 2.35 10.21 -3.06
N SER A 469 2.82 8.95 -3.12
CA SER A 469 4.11 8.50 -2.56
C SER A 469 5.33 8.92 -3.38
N LEU A 470 5.16 9.57 -4.54
CA LEU A 470 6.25 10.09 -5.35
C LEU A 470 6.79 11.41 -4.77
N ARG A 471 8.10 11.48 -4.54
CA ARG A 471 8.77 12.71 -4.08
C ARG A 471 8.99 13.73 -5.18
N ARG A 472 9.29 13.28 -6.40
CA ARG A 472 9.53 14.17 -7.53
C ARG A 472 9.12 13.54 -8.85
N VAL A 473 8.47 14.32 -9.69
CA VAL A 473 8.16 13.94 -11.07
C VAL A 473 8.74 15.00 -12.02
N ARG A 474 9.32 14.55 -13.12
CA ARG A 474 9.77 15.44 -14.20
C ARG A 474 9.38 14.87 -15.56
N CYS A 475 8.72 15.65 -16.40
CA CYS A 475 8.39 15.29 -17.76
C CYS A 475 9.33 16.01 -18.73
N MET A 476 9.87 15.26 -19.69
CA MET A 476 10.73 15.77 -20.74
C MET A 476 10.25 15.26 -22.10
N PRO A 477 10.49 16.01 -23.20
CA PRO A 477 10.28 15.48 -24.54
C PRO A 477 11.12 14.20 -24.75
N ALA A 478 10.54 13.15 -25.33
CA ALA A 478 11.34 12.02 -25.78
C ALA A 478 12.12 12.46 -27.02
N ALA A 479 13.46 12.46 -26.94
CA ALA A 479 14.31 12.98 -28.02
C ALA A 479 14.20 12.15 -29.32
N ASP A 480 13.81 10.88 -29.21
CA ASP A 480 13.97 9.88 -30.27
C ASP A 480 12.65 9.45 -30.94
N GLU A 481 11.49 9.97 -30.49
CA GLU A 481 10.19 9.55 -31.03
C GLU A 481 9.14 10.67 -30.96
N ALA A 482 8.60 11.05 -32.13
CA ALA A 482 7.59 12.10 -32.23
C ALA A 482 6.27 11.67 -31.58
N GLY A 483 5.76 12.47 -30.66
CA GLY A 483 4.55 12.17 -29.89
C GLY A 483 4.80 11.36 -28.60
N ALA A 484 6.04 11.00 -28.30
CA ALA A 484 6.41 10.38 -27.04
C ALA A 484 6.90 11.42 -26.02
N VAL A 485 6.59 11.18 -24.75
CA VAL A 485 7.10 11.94 -23.61
C VAL A 485 7.79 10.99 -22.62
N ARG A 486 8.86 11.46 -21.98
CA ARG A 486 9.58 10.71 -20.95
C ARG A 486 9.26 11.31 -19.59
N VAL A 487 8.57 10.54 -18.75
CA VAL A 487 8.25 10.92 -17.36
C VAL A 487 9.24 10.22 -16.42
N LEU A 488 10.06 11.01 -15.74
CA LEU A 488 11.00 10.57 -14.71
C LEU A 488 10.30 10.67 -13.36
N VAL A 489 10.12 9.55 -12.68
CA VAL A 489 9.52 9.47 -11.35
C VAL A 489 10.58 9.11 -10.31
N VAL A 490 10.62 9.88 -9.23
CA VAL A 490 11.48 9.62 -8.06
C VAL A 490 10.55 9.29 -6.89
N PRO A 491 10.55 8.04 -6.40
CA PRO A 491 9.79 7.68 -5.21
C PRO A 491 10.33 8.43 -3.99
N ASP A 492 9.50 8.61 -2.96
CA ASP A 492 10.02 9.12 -1.68
C ASP A 492 10.95 8.09 -1.05
N ALA A 493 12.23 8.46 -0.96
CA ALA A 493 13.19 7.74 -0.13
C ALA A 493 12.99 8.26 1.29
N VAL A 494 12.30 7.48 2.12
CA VAL A 494 12.40 7.67 3.57
C VAL A 494 13.74 7.05 3.99
N ALA A 495 14.49 7.81 4.79
CA ALA A 495 15.85 7.51 5.21
C ALA A 495 15.89 6.83 6.58
#